data_AF-A0A4V6A4H5-F1
#
_entry.id   AF-A0A4V6A4H5-F1
#
_cell.length_a   1.000
_cell.length_b   1.000
_cell.length_c   1.000
_cell.angle_alpha   90.00
_cell.angle_beta   90.00
_cell.angle_gamma   90.00
#
_symmetry.space_group_name_H-M   'P 1'
#
loop_
_entity.id
_entity.type
_entity.pdbx_description
1 polymer ?
#
loop_
_entity_poly.entity_id
_entity_poly.type
_entity_poly.pdbx_seq_one_letter_code
_entity_poly.pdbx_strand_id
1 'polypeptide(L)'
;MKRHVQVSGDSRTFIKTEAQWADYGQCLAFRYNVSGPYTRLNSYLCLMEESGMCQTMVLTETDGVEKCRVLRPWRRGHHLYSWFFTVNKRPWKRTADFSRPPSKNETVATLLILSLNDCFNVC
;
A
#
# COMPACT_ATOMS: atom_id res chain seq x y z
N MET A 1 8.36 -14.40 -0.42
CA MET A 1 9.40 -13.41 -0.77
C MET A 1 9.10 -12.12 0.00
N LYS A 2 9.99 -11.68 0.90
CA LYS A 2 9.85 -10.39 1.59
C LYS A 2 10.54 -9.32 0.72
N ARG A 3 9.79 -8.39 0.15
CA ARG A 3 10.34 -7.35 -0.74
C ARG A 3 10.13 -5.98 -0.11
N HIS A 4 11.24 -5.34 0.26
CA HIS A 4 11.24 -3.93 0.64
C HIS A 4 11.15 -3.06 -0.62
N VAL A 5 10.23 -2.11 -0.60
CA VAL A 5 10.00 -1.21 -1.72
C VAL A 5 9.80 0.20 -1.17
N GLN A 6 10.62 1.14 -1.63
CA GLN A 6 10.45 2.55 -1.32
C GLN A 6 9.76 3.27 -2.47
N VAL A 7 8.78 4.09 -2.15
CA VAL A 7 7.88 4.75 -3.11
C VAL A 7 7.88 6.25 -2.80
N SER A 8 8.26 7.09 -3.77
CA SER A 8 8.35 8.54 -3.60
C SER A 8 7.25 9.27 -4.38
N GLY A 9 6.68 10.31 -3.77
CA GLY A 9 5.55 11.04 -4.35
C GLY A 9 5.86 11.85 -5.62
N ASP A 10 7.12 12.01 -6.00
CA ASP A 10 7.51 12.88 -7.12
C ASP A 10 7.56 12.17 -8.48
N SER A 11 7.77 10.85 -8.50
CA SER A 11 8.01 10.12 -9.76
C SER A 11 6.73 9.54 -10.40
N ARG A 12 5.53 9.92 -9.93
CA ARG A 12 4.27 9.20 -10.24
C ARG A 12 4.50 7.69 -10.11
N THR A 13 5.19 7.28 -9.05
CA THR A 13 5.67 5.91 -8.89
C THR A 13 4.47 5.00 -8.75
N PHE A 14 4.25 4.22 -9.78
CA PHE A 14 3.31 3.13 -9.79
C PHE A 14 4.10 1.84 -9.64
N ILE A 15 3.80 1.09 -8.59
CA ILE A 15 4.48 -0.15 -8.31
C ILE A 15 3.47 -1.27 -8.35
N LYS A 16 3.69 -2.22 -9.25
CA LYS A 16 2.98 -3.49 -9.30
C LYS A 16 3.86 -4.56 -8.67
N THR A 17 3.30 -5.36 -7.76
CA THR A 17 4.00 -6.53 -7.23
C THR A 17 3.89 -7.72 -8.18
N GLU A 18 4.66 -8.77 -7.94
CA GLU A 18 4.33 -10.06 -8.53
C GLU A 18 2.95 -10.51 -8.06
N ALA A 19 2.23 -11.17 -8.96
CA ALA A 19 0.92 -11.70 -8.66
C ALA A 19 1.07 -13.00 -7.86
N GLN A 20 0.17 -13.21 -6.91
CA GLN A 20 0.17 -14.34 -6.01
C GLN A 20 -1.19 -15.03 -6.05
N TRP A 21 -1.16 -16.36 -6.14
CA TRP A 21 -2.35 -17.18 -6.03
C TRP A 21 -2.78 -17.28 -4.58
N ALA A 22 -4.03 -16.92 -4.29
CA ALA A 22 -4.56 -16.89 -2.93
C ALA A 22 -5.90 -17.60 -2.84
N ASP A 23 -6.04 -18.41 -1.80
CA ASP A 23 -7.33 -19.00 -1.40
C ASP A 23 -8.07 -18.09 -0.42
N TYR A 24 -9.39 -18.29 -0.31
CA TYR A 24 -10.26 -17.53 0.60
C TYR A 24 -9.83 -17.58 2.08
N GLY A 25 -9.16 -18.66 2.50
CA GLY A 25 -8.64 -18.82 3.87
C GLY A 25 -7.33 -18.06 4.14
N GLN A 26 -6.61 -17.68 3.08
CA GLN A 26 -5.34 -16.98 3.18
C GLN A 26 -5.55 -15.47 3.08
N CYS A 27 -4.59 -14.70 3.57
CA CYS A 27 -4.61 -13.25 3.46
C CYS A 27 -3.35 -12.71 2.78
N LEU A 28 -3.55 -11.65 2.01
CA LEU A 28 -2.48 -10.85 1.45
C LEU A 28 -2.23 -9.67 2.38
N ALA A 29 -0.96 -9.39 2.65
CA ALA A 29 -0.60 -8.32 3.56
C ALA A 29 0.66 -7.59 3.15
N PHE A 30 0.77 -6.37 3.66
CA PHE A 30 1.99 -5.57 3.56
C PHE A 30 2.15 -4.73 4.82
N ARG A 31 3.40 -4.51 5.20
CA ARG A 31 3.76 -3.49 6.19
C ARG A 31 4.12 -2.20 5.48
N TYR A 32 3.79 -1.08 6.11
CA TYR A 32 4.00 0.23 5.52
C TYR A 32 4.38 1.27 6.58
N ASN A 33 5.23 2.19 6.16
CA ASN A 33 5.56 3.40 6.90
C ASN A 33 5.44 4.57 5.93
N VAL A 34 4.60 5.54 6.24
CA VAL A 34 4.37 6.71 5.39
C VAL A 34 4.88 7.92 6.16
N SER A 35 5.85 8.60 5.55
CA SER A 35 6.43 9.84 6.06
C SER A 35 5.86 11.03 5.29
N GLY A 36 5.56 12.10 6.02
CA GLY A 36 5.18 13.38 5.46
C GLY A 36 3.70 13.72 5.68
N PRO A 37 3.38 14.93 6.18
CA PRO A 37 2.04 15.35 6.62
C PRO A 37 0.98 15.48 5.53
N TYR A 38 1.40 15.40 4.27
CA TYR A 38 0.50 15.42 3.12
C TYR A 38 0.72 14.23 2.21
N THR A 39 1.38 13.17 2.68
CA THR A 39 1.61 11.96 1.90
C THR A 39 0.40 11.03 1.98
N ARG A 40 -0.11 10.59 0.82
CA ARG A 40 -1.08 9.50 0.68
C ARG A 40 -0.44 8.34 -0.04
N LEU A 41 -0.42 7.19 0.61
CA LEU A 41 -0.17 5.92 -0.05
C LEU A 41 -1.51 5.33 -0.47
N ASN A 42 -1.75 5.22 -1.77
CA ASN A 42 -2.89 4.47 -2.28
C ASN A 42 -2.41 3.05 -2.58
N SER A 43 -3.11 2.06 -2.04
CA SER A 43 -2.87 0.65 -2.31
C SER A 43 -4.11 0.06 -2.96
N TYR A 44 -3.91 -0.73 -4.00
CA TYR A 44 -4.96 -1.42 -4.74
C TYR A 44 -4.62 -2.91 -4.74
N LEU A 45 -5.48 -3.75 -4.20
CA LEU A 45 -5.42 -5.18 -4.43
C LEU A 45 -6.34 -5.49 -5.59
N CYS A 46 -5.83 -6.07 -6.67
CA CYS A 46 -6.64 -6.41 -7.83
C CYS A 46 -6.65 -7.91 -8.08
N LEU A 47 -7.82 -8.42 -8.46
CA LEU A 47 -7.96 -9.72 -9.10
C LEU A 47 -7.41 -9.60 -10.53
N MET A 48 -6.50 -10.49 -10.91
CA MET A 48 -5.77 -10.41 -12.18
C MET A 48 -6.45 -11.16 -13.33
N GLU A 49 -7.54 -11.86 -13.05
CA GLU A 49 -8.37 -12.54 -14.04
C GLU A 49 -9.19 -11.55 -14.87
N GLU A 50 -9.76 -12.03 -15.97
CA GLU A 50 -10.59 -11.21 -16.85
C GLU A 50 -11.80 -10.63 -16.08
N SER A 51 -12.06 -9.33 -16.29
CA SER A 51 -13.06 -8.56 -15.52
C SER A 51 -12.82 -8.53 -14.00
N GLY A 52 -11.55 -8.72 -13.58
CA GLY A 52 -11.16 -8.64 -12.19
C GLY A 52 -11.37 -7.25 -11.58
N MET A 53 -11.89 -7.22 -10.35
CA MET A 53 -12.09 -5.98 -9.60
C MET A 53 -10.86 -5.64 -8.75
N CYS A 54 -10.75 -4.36 -8.36
CA CYS A 54 -9.73 -3.90 -7.42
C CYS A 54 -10.36 -3.32 -6.15
N GLN A 55 -9.87 -3.76 -4.98
CA GLN A 55 -10.16 -3.11 -3.72
C GLN A 55 -9.10 -2.03 -3.44
N THR A 56 -9.57 -0.81 -3.20
CA THR A 56 -8.70 0.36 -2.99
C THR A 56 -8.67 0.75 -1.53
N MET A 57 -7.49 1.13 -1.03
CA MET A 57 -7.30 1.73 0.29
C MET A 57 -6.38 2.95 0.19
N VAL A 58 -6.71 4.00 0.94
CA VAL A 58 -5.90 5.21 1.03
C VAL A 58 -5.35 5.32 2.45
N LEU A 59 -4.03 5.30 2.56
CA LEU A 59 -3.28 5.32 3.81
C LEU A 59 -2.55 6.66 3.95
N THR A 60 -2.50 7.17 5.18
CA THR A 60 -1.87 8.45 5.52
C THR A 60 -0.56 8.25 6.27
N GLU A 61 0.08 9.36 6.61
CA GLU A 61 1.23 9.41 7.52
C GLU A 61 1.03 8.50 8.74
N THR A 62 2.14 7.86 9.11
CA THR A 62 2.20 6.90 10.22
C THR A 62 3.08 7.36 11.36
N ASP A 63 3.54 8.63 11.36
CA ASP A 63 4.38 9.23 12.40
C ASP A 63 5.64 8.41 12.71
N GLY A 64 6.23 7.82 11.66
CA GLY A 64 7.40 6.96 11.77
C GLY A 64 7.11 5.55 12.28
N VAL A 65 5.86 5.23 12.67
CA VAL A 65 5.46 3.90 13.12
C VAL A 65 5.15 3.00 11.92
N GLU A 66 5.73 1.80 11.91
CA GLU A 66 5.36 0.76 10.93
C GLU A 66 3.96 0.22 11.24
N LYS A 67 3.06 0.27 10.25
CA LYS A 67 1.71 -0.29 10.35
C LYS A 67 1.57 -1.48 9.42
N CYS A 68 0.62 -2.36 9.70
CA CYS A 68 0.34 -3.52 8.86
C CYS A 68 -1.06 -3.43 8.26
N ARG A 69 -1.20 -3.80 6.98
CA ARG A 69 -2.50 -4.01 6.34
C ARG A 69 -2.63 -5.45 5.90
N VAL A 70 -3.78 -6.02 6.25
CA VAL A 70 -4.21 -7.36 5.89
C VAL A 70 -5.48 -7.24 5.07
N LEU A 71 -5.57 -8.00 3.98
CA LEU A 71 -6.75 -8.07 3.16
C LEU A 71 -7.02 -9.53 2.79
N ARG A 72 -8.25 -9.97 3.05
CA ARG A 72 -8.73 -11.30 2.65
C ARG A 72 -9.24 -11.24 1.20
N PRO A 73 -8.88 -12.20 0.33
CA PRO A 73 -9.51 -12.39 -0.96
C PRO A 73 -11.04 -12.38 -0.85
N TRP A 74 -11.71 -11.60 -1.70
CA TRP A 74 -13.17 -11.48 -1.69
C TRP A 74 -13.87 -12.51 -2.56
N ARG A 75 -13.16 -13.15 -3.50
CA ARG A 75 -13.69 -14.27 -4.30
C ARG A 75 -13.40 -15.59 -3.58
N ARG A 76 -14.39 -16.48 -3.57
CA ARG A 76 -14.21 -17.86 -3.09
C ARG A 76 -13.50 -18.68 -4.16
N GLY A 77 -12.51 -19.48 -3.75
CA GLY A 77 -11.70 -20.29 -4.65
C GLY A 77 -10.25 -19.84 -4.67
N HIS A 78 -9.50 -20.41 -5.62
CA HIS A 78 -8.08 -20.14 -5.82
C HIS A 78 -7.91 -19.14 -6.97
N HIS A 79 -7.49 -17.91 -6.65
CA HIS A 79 -7.49 -16.81 -7.59
C HIS A 79 -6.19 -16.03 -7.57
N LEU A 80 -5.85 -15.39 -8.69
CA LEU A 80 -4.61 -14.64 -8.84
C LEU A 80 -4.79 -13.17 -8.46
N TYR A 81 -4.04 -12.70 -7.46
CA TYR A 81 -4.10 -11.32 -6.97
C TYR A 81 -2.77 -10.60 -7.10
N SER A 82 -2.80 -9.28 -7.34
CA SER A 82 -1.61 -8.43 -7.34
C SER A 82 -1.85 -7.14 -6.60
N TRP A 83 -0.84 -6.68 -5.86
CA TRP A 83 -0.85 -5.35 -5.28
C TRP A 83 -0.34 -4.30 -6.27
N PHE A 84 -0.94 -3.14 -6.17
CA PHE A 84 -0.51 -1.92 -6.83
C PHE A 84 -0.41 -0.81 -5.80
N PHE A 85 0.64 0.01 -5.89
CA PHE A 85 0.87 1.11 -4.96
C PHE A 85 1.18 2.39 -5.72
N THR A 86 0.61 3.49 -5.23
CA THR A 86 0.95 4.85 -5.67
C THR A 86 1.12 5.76 -4.47
N VAL A 87 2.02 6.72 -4.58
CA VAL A 87 2.16 7.78 -3.57
C VAL A 87 1.79 9.10 -4.20
N ASN A 88 0.81 9.78 -3.61
CA ASN A 88 0.34 11.08 -4.06
C ASN A 88 0.45 12.09 -2.92
N LYS A 89 0.70 13.35 -3.29
CA LYS A 89 0.64 14.46 -2.35
C LYS A 89 -0.81 14.95 -2.22
N ARG A 90 -1.31 15.08 -0.99
CA ARG A 90 -2.55 15.82 -0.71
C ARG A 90 -2.32 17.29 -1.11
N PRO A 91 -3.38 17.99 -1.55
CA PRO A 91 -3.31 19.44 -1.71
C PRO A 91 -2.81 20.07 -0.40
N TRP A 92 -1.70 20.78 -0.48
CA TRP A 92 -1.14 21.48 0.67
C TRP A 92 -2.07 22.63 1.08
N LYS A 93 -2.25 22.79 2.39
CA LYS A 93 -2.93 23.95 2.97
C LYS A 93 -2.02 24.51 4.06
N ARG A 94 -1.80 25.82 4.05
CA ARG A 94 -1.06 26.51 5.11
C ARG A 94 -1.85 26.38 6.42
N THR A 95 -1.23 25.80 7.43
CA THR A 95 -1.76 25.69 8.80
C THR A 95 -0.72 26.22 9.79
N ALA A 96 -1.08 26.33 11.07
CA ALA A 96 -0.14 26.74 12.12
C ALA A 96 1.10 25.83 12.16
N ASP A 97 0.91 24.52 11.94
CA ASP A 97 1.97 23.52 11.98
C ASP A 97 2.77 23.42 10.65
N PHE A 98 2.17 23.85 9.53
CA PHE A 98 2.76 23.71 8.19
C PHE A 98 2.85 25.05 7.47
N SER A 99 3.95 25.76 7.72
CA SER A 99 4.26 27.06 7.12
C SER A 99 4.73 26.98 5.66
N ARG A 100 5.26 25.82 5.24
CA ARG A 100 5.75 25.58 3.88
C ARG A 100 5.17 24.31 3.26
N PRO A 101 5.14 24.22 1.91
CA PRO A 101 4.88 22.96 1.23
C PRO A 101 5.91 21.88 1.64
N PRO A 102 5.49 20.61 1.75
CA PRO A 102 6.39 19.50 2.01
C PRO A 102 7.40 19.35 0.88
N SER A 103 8.65 19.16 1.26
CA SER A 103 9.73 18.85 0.32
C SER A 103 9.50 17.50 -0.33
N LYS A 104 10.14 17.31 -1.48
CA LYS A 104 10.19 16.07 -2.24
C LYS A 104 10.62 14.87 -1.39
N ASN A 105 11.66 15.06 -0.61
CA ASN A 105 12.26 14.03 0.24
C ASN A 105 11.43 13.73 1.50
N GLU A 106 10.42 14.55 1.80
CA GLU A 106 9.53 14.36 2.95
C GLU A 106 8.32 13.50 2.59
N THR A 107 8.09 13.22 1.29
CA THR A 107 6.92 12.47 0.82
C THR A 107 7.30 11.07 0.35
N VAL A 108 7.47 10.16 1.31
CA VAL A 108 7.98 8.81 1.07
C VAL A 108 7.07 7.80 1.75
N ALA A 109 6.81 6.69 1.06
CA ALA A 109 6.24 5.49 1.67
C ALA A 109 7.22 4.33 1.53
N THR A 110 7.50 3.66 2.64
CA THR A 110 8.25 2.40 2.65
C THR A 110 7.28 1.26 2.81
N LEU A 111 7.41 0.23 1.98
CA LEU A 111 6.55 -0.93 1.93
C LEU A 111 7.38 -2.19 2.13
N LEU A 112 6.81 -3.16 2.84
CA LEU A 112 7.31 -4.53 2.92
C LEU A 112 6.17 -5.47 2.56
N ILE A 113 6.23 -6.04 1.36
CA ILE A 113 5.23 -7.00 0.90
C ILE A 113 5.49 -8.34 1.58
N LEU A 114 4.45 -8.87 2.22
CA LEU A 114 4.52 -10.13 2.96
C LEU A 114 4.08 -11.28 2.05
N SER A 115 4.57 -12.47 2.36
CA SER A 115 4.07 -13.70 1.75
C SER A 115 2.64 -13.98 2.22
N LEU A 116 1.86 -14.65 1.37
CA LEU A 116 0.59 -15.25 1.76
C LEU A 116 0.73 -16.08 3.03
N ASN A 117 -0.20 -15.89 3.95
CA ASN A 117 -0.27 -16.62 5.20
C ASN A 117 -1.71 -16.58 5.76
N ASP A 118 -1.94 -17.30 6.85
CA ASP A 118 -3.17 -17.20 7.62
C ASP A 118 -3.40 -15.76 8.09
N CYS A 119 -4.65 -15.31 7.97
CA CYS A 119 -5.04 -13.93 8.28
C CYS A 119 -4.71 -13.48 9.72
N PHE A 120 -4.59 -14.42 10.66
CA PHE A 120 -4.27 -14.14 12.06
C PHE A 120 -2.77 -13.98 12.34
N ASN A 121 -1.90 -14.50 11.47
CA ASN A 121 -0.46 -14.56 11.68
C ASN A 121 0.36 -13.81 10.61
N VAL A 122 -0.32 -13.22 9.63
CA VAL A 122 0.36 -12.56 8.49
C VAL A 122 1.00 -11.23 8.90
N CYS A 123 0.48 -10.59 9.94
CA CYS A 123 1.01 -9.42 10.63
C CYS A 123 1.18 -9.80 12.11
#